data_AF-A0A167NXT7-F1
#
_entry.id   AF-A0A167NXT7-F1
#
_cell.length_a   1.000
_cell.length_b   1.000
_cell.length_c   1.000
_cell.angle_alpha   90.00
_cell.angle_beta   90.00
_cell.angle_gamma   90.00
#
_symmetry.space_group_name_H-M   'P 1'
#
loop_
_entity.id
_entity.type
_entity.pdbx_description
1 polymer ?
#
loop_
_entity_poly.entity_id
_entity_poly.type
_entity_poly.pdbx_seq_one_letter_code
_entity_poly.pdbx_strand_id
1 'polypeptide(L)'
;AKVNDESVQPRVEEIKEKLKMFERQDIFNFDETSLFYKQPPTRTISGQAVSCLKADKMRLTVGLLCNSDGSLKFDPIIIGKHAKSHCFNKK
;
A
#
# COMPACT_ATOMS: atom_id res chain seq x y z
N ALA A 1 -9.13 -6.10 -6.56
CA ALA A 1 -10.07 -5.63 -7.58
C ALA A 1 -9.38 -5.74 -8.93
N LYS A 2 -9.93 -6.49 -9.89
CA LYS A 2 -9.47 -6.41 -11.29
C LYS A 2 -10.08 -5.13 -11.85
N VAL A 3 -9.28 -4.08 -11.97
CA VAL A 3 -9.71 -2.81 -12.58
C VAL A 3 -9.33 -2.87 -14.06
N ASN A 4 -10.10 -3.62 -14.83
CA ASN A 4 -10.13 -3.49 -16.28
C ASN A 4 -11.34 -2.63 -16.65
N ASP A 5 -11.37 -1.41 -16.14
CA ASP A 5 -12.37 -0.43 -16.53
C ASP A 5 -11.94 0.17 -17.87
N GLU A 6 -12.72 -0.08 -18.92
CA GLU A 6 -12.44 0.42 -20.27
C GLU A 6 -12.43 1.95 -20.32
N SER A 7 -13.15 2.62 -19.41
CA SER A 7 -13.18 4.09 -19.33
C SER A 7 -11.86 4.69 -18.85
N VAL A 8 -11.01 3.90 -18.19
CA VAL A 8 -9.74 4.36 -17.62
C VAL A 8 -8.58 4.20 -18.61
N GLN A 9 -8.70 3.31 -19.60
CA GLN A 9 -7.64 3.04 -20.58
C GLN A 9 -7.15 4.32 -21.27
N PRO A 10 -8.01 5.17 -21.88
CA PRO A 10 -7.54 6.33 -22.64
C PRO A 10 -6.66 7.27 -21.82
N ARG A 11 -6.96 7.43 -20.52
CA ARG A 11 -6.18 8.25 -19.60
C ARG A 11 -4.83 7.60 -19.25
N VAL A 12 -4.79 6.29 -19.14
CA VAL A 12 -3.55 5.52 -18.96
C VAL A 12 -2.65 5.64 -20.18
N GLU A 13 -3.19 5.53 -21.39
CA GLU A 13 -2.43 5.75 -22.63
C GLU A 13 -1.89 7.18 -22.71
N GLU A 14 -2.70 8.19 -22.40
CA GLU A 14 -2.25 9.59 -22.37
C GLU A 14 -1.08 9.80 -21.40
N ILE A 15 -1.15 9.23 -20.20
CA ILE A 15 -0.06 9.31 -19.22
C ILE A 15 1.19 8.59 -19.73
N LYS A 16 1.05 7.40 -20.33
CA LYS A 16 2.18 6.67 -20.91
C LYS A 16 2.88 7.46 -22.01
N GLU A 17 2.14 8.14 -22.88
CA GLU A 17 2.73 8.99 -23.92
C GLU A 17 3.50 10.16 -23.32
N LYS A 18 2.97 10.82 -22.29
CA LYS A 18 3.71 11.87 -21.58
C LYS A 18 4.96 11.34 -20.89
N LEU A 19 4.91 10.14 -20.31
CA LEU A 19 6.06 9.56 -19.61
C LEU A 19 7.23 9.22 -20.55
N LYS A 20 7.00 9.04 -21.85
CA LYS A 20 8.08 8.75 -22.84
C LYS A 20 9.12 9.87 -22.94
N MET A 21 8.80 11.10 -22.53
CA MET A 21 9.75 12.21 -22.56
C MET A 21 10.77 12.18 -21.41
N PHE A 22 10.58 11.29 -20.43
CA PHE A 22 11.46 11.14 -19.27
C PHE A 22 12.20 9.80 -19.33
N GLU A 23 13.42 9.80 -18.81
CA GLU A 23 14.15 8.56 -18.61
C GLU A 23 13.54 7.76 -17.45
N ARG A 24 13.72 6.43 -17.45
CA ARG A 24 13.15 5.56 -16.42
C ARG A 24 13.60 5.91 -14.99
N GLN A 25 14.81 6.45 -14.85
CA GLN A 25 15.36 6.87 -13.57
C GLN A 25 14.63 8.09 -12.98
N ASP A 26 14.00 8.92 -13.83
CA ASP A 26 13.28 10.14 -13.45
C ASP A 26 11.78 9.92 -13.26
N ILE A 27 11.28 8.71 -13.54
CA ILE A 27 9.87 8.35 -13.35
C ILE A 27 9.71 7.72 -11.98
N PHE A 28 9.03 8.43 -11.08
CA PHE A 28 8.76 7.98 -9.71
C PHE A 28 7.32 7.52 -9.51
N ASN A 29 7.16 6.47 -8.72
CA ASN A 29 5.86 6.05 -8.19
C ASN A 29 5.83 6.27 -6.68
N PHE A 30 4.76 6.93 -6.21
CA PHE A 30 4.45 7.06 -4.79
C PHE A 30 3.15 6.31 -4.51
N ASP A 31 3.18 5.38 -3.56
CA ASP A 31 1.99 4.64 -3.16
C ASP A 31 1.89 4.50 -1.64
N GLU A 32 0.66 4.40 -1.15
CA GLU A 32 0.36 4.29 0.27
C GLU A 32 0.01 2.85 0.64
N THR A 33 0.67 2.32 1.65
CA THR A 33 0.37 1.00 2.21
C THR A 33 0.04 1.06 3.69
N SER A 34 -0.74 0.08 4.13
CA SER A 34 -1.15 -0.07 5.52
C SER A 34 -0.25 -1.07 6.24
N LEU A 35 0.42 -0.64 7.31
CA LEU A 35 1.27 -1.48 8.15
C LEU A 35 0.61 -1.78 9.50
N PHE A 36 0.36 -3.07 9.77
CA PHE A 36 -0.23 -3.58 11.01
C PHE A 36 0.84 -4.16 11.94
N TYR A 37 1.73 -3.30 12.44
CA TYR A 37 2.92 -3.72 13.19
C TYR A 37 2.66 -4.44 14.52
N LYS A 38 1.46 -4.29 15.10
CA LYS A 38 1.04 -4.98 16.35
C LYS A 38 0.19 -6.22 16.13
N GLN A 39 -0.13 -6.56 14.88
CA GLN A 39 -1.01 -7.68 14.62
C GLN A 39 -0.27 -8.99 14.91
N PRO A 40 -0.78 -9.86 15.81
CA PRO A 40 -0.17 -11.14 16.09
C PRO A 40 -0.26 -12.06 14.85
N PRO A 41 0.67 -13.02 14.70
CA PRO A 41 0.59 -14.00 13.62
C PRO A 41 -0.65 -14.89 13.79
N THR A 42 -1.34 -15.17 12.69
CA THR A 42 -2.53 -16.04 12.68
C THR A 42 -2.18 -17.53 12.82
N ARG A 43 -0.92 -17.90 12.56
CA ARG A 43 -0.41 -19.28 12.58
C ARG A 43 0.91 -19.32 13.34
N THR A 44 1.15 -20.41 14.06
CA THR A 44 2.46 -20.71 14.64
C THR A 44 3.39 -21.34 13.61
N ILE A 45 4.66 -21.49 13.99
CA ILE A 45 5.67 -22.24 13.22
C ILE A 45 5.20 -23.68 12.93
N SER A 46 4.41 -24.28 13.81
CA SER A 46 3.80 -25.61 13.62
C SER A 46 2.62 -25.65 12.64
N GLY A 47 2.21 -24.50 12.06
CA GLY A 47 1.10 -24.40 11.12
C GLY A 47 -0.29 -24.61 11.73
N GLN A 48 -0.37 -24.95 13.03
CA GLN A 48 -1.62 -25.16 13.74
C GLN A 48 -2.31 -23.82 14.04
N ALA A 49 -3.64 -23.84 14.00
CA ALA A 49 -4.43 -22.70 14.44
C ALA A 49 -4.34 -22.60 15.96
N VAL A 50 -3.92 -21.45 16.47
CA VAL A 50 -3.91 -21.16 17.91
C VAL A 50 -5.21 -20.43 18.26
N SER A 51 -5.71 -20.64 19.49
CA SER A 51 -6.82 -19.84 20.02
C SER A 51 -6.51 -18.36 19.81
N CYS A 52 -7.33 -17.71 18.99
CA CYS A 52 -6.97 -16.44 18.39
C CYS A 52 -6.99 -15.33 19.46
N LEU A 53 -5.84 -14.68 19.67
CA LEU A 53 -5.79 -13.43 20.42
C LEU A 53 -6.52 -12.36 19.61
N LYS A 54 -7.26 -11.47 20.29
CA LYS A 54 -7.92 -10.34 19.64
C LYS A 54 -6.87 -9.53 18.86
N ALA A 55 -6.98 -9.54 17.53
CA ALA A 55 -6.02 -8.85 16.68
C ALA A 55 -6.01 -7.35 17.00
N ASP A 56 -4.83 -6.83 17.34
CA ASP A 56 -4.62 -5.39 17.41
C ASP A 56 -4.61 -4.82 16.00
N LYS A 57 -5.64 -4.02 15.69
CA LYS A 57 -5.84 -3.37 14.38
C LYS A 57 -5.15 -2.00 14.31
N MET A 58 -4.21 -1.70 15.20
CA MET A 58 -3.37 -0.53 15.09
C MET A 58 -2.65 -0.53 13.74
N ARG A 59 -2.91 0.52 12.96
CA ARG A 59 -2.49 0.67 11.57
C ARG A 59 -1.71 1.96 11.40
N LEU A 60 -0.53 1.85 10.82
CA LEU A 60 0.24 2.97 10.29
C LEU A 60 0.01 3.05 8.78
N THR A 61 -0.19 4.26 8.26
CA THR A 61 -0.15 4.52 6.83
C THR A 61 1.29 4.89 6.48
N VAL A 62 1.87 4.13 5.56
CA VAL A 62 3.26 4.25 5.13
C VAL A 62 3.26 4.62 3.65
N GLY A 63 3.92 5.71 3.30
CA GLY A 63 4.19 6.10 1.92
C GLY A 63 5.49 5.48 1.44
N LEU A 64 5.45 4.87 0.26
CA LEU A 64 6.61 4.27 -0.41
C LEU A 64 6.87 5.02 -1.70
N LEU A 65 8.13 5.41 -1.91
CA LEU A 65 8.58 6.13 -3.11
C LEU A 65 9.75 5.37 -3.75
N CYS A 66 9.62 5.02 -5.03
CA CYS A 66 10.72 4.48 -5.81
C CYS A 66 10.65 4.93 -7.27
N ASN A 67 11.80 4.96 -7.93
CA ASN A 67 11.85 5.16 -9.38
C ASN A 67 11.49 3.89 -10.14
N SER A 68 11.22 4.05 -11.44
CA SER A 68 10.72 2.98 -12.31
C SER A 68 11.75 1.91 -12.63
N ASP A 69 13.05 2.22 -12.58
CA ASP A 69 14.13 1.25 -12.77
C ASP A 69 14.55 0.56 -11.44
N GLY A 70 14.12 1.10 -10.30
CA GLY A 70 14.41 0.60 -8.96
C GLY A 70 15.79 0.95 -8.42
N SER A 71 16.56 1.81 -9.11
CA SER A 71 17.88 2.25 -8.66
C SER A 71 17.82 3.18 -7.45
N LEU A 72 16.73 3.93 -7.30
CA LEU A 72 16.49 4.84 -6.19
C LEU A 72 15.22 4.44 -5.42
N LYS A 73 15.41 4.10 -4.15
CA LYS A 73 14.35 3.81 -3.20
C LYS A 73 14.52 4.73 -2.01
N PHE A 74 13.49 5.48 -1.69
CA PHE A 74 13.50 6.33 -0.49
C PHE A 74 13.10 5.53 0.73
N ASP A 75 13.53 6.00 1.90
CA ASP A 75 13.08 5.43 3.15
C ASP A 75 11.56 5.57 3.29
N PRO A 76 10.87 4.55 3.82
CA PRO A 76 9.43 4.61 4.03
C PRO A 76 9.05 5.80 4.93
N ILE A 77 8.05 6.58 4.49
CA ILE A 77 7.57 7.75 5.23
C ILE A 77 6.31 7.36 6.01
N ILE A 78 6.28 7.65 7.31
CA ILE A 78 5.05 7.47 8.10
C ILE A 78 4.14 8.67 7.88
N ILE A 79 3.08 8.50 7.08
CA ILE A 79 2.10 9.54 6.77
C ILE A 79 1.20 9.80 7.97
N GLY A 80 0.80 8.72 8.65
CA GLY A 80 -0.09 8.85 9.79
C GLY A 80 -0.31 7.56 10.55
N LYS A 81 -0.79 7.75 11.78
CA LYS A 81 -1.26 6.66 12.64
C LYS A 81 -2.76 6.80 12.78
N HIS A 82 -3.50 5.76 12.40
CA HIS A 82 -4.94 5.81 12.50
C HIS A 82 -5.38 5.67 13.96
N ALA A 83 -5.97 6.73 14.54
CA ALA A 83 -6.27 6.79 15.97
C ALA A 83 -7.34 5.78 16.43
N LYS A 84 -8.34 5.45 15.60
CA LYS A 84 -9.41 4.50 15.92
C LYS A 84 -9.96 3.81 14.66
N SER A 85 -9.77 2.49 14.50
CA SER A 85 -10.38 1.73 13.39
C SER A 85 -11.86 1.43 13.64
N HIS A 86 -12.69 2.44 13.89
CA HIS A 86 -14.14 2.21 13.97
C HIS A 86 -14.72 2.22 12.56
N CYS A 87 -14.68 1.06 11.91
CA CYS A 87 -15.60 0.80 10.81
C CYS A 87 -17.01 0.70 11.44
N PHE A 88 -17.89 1.60 11.04
CA PHE A 88 -19.29 1.73 11.46
C PHE A 88 -19.51 2.34 12.85
N ASN A 89 -19.88 3.63 12.87
CA ASN A 89 -20.69 4.15 13.96
C ASN A 89 -21.94 3.28 14.05
N LYS A 90 -22.20 2.66 15.21
CA LYS A 90 -23.51 2.09 15.50
C LYS A 90 -24.53 3.25 15.43
N LYS A 91 -25.50 3.13 14.52
CA LYS A 91 -26.80 3.77 14.74
C LYS A 91 -27.51 3.02 15.86
#